data_AF-A0A538B0A0-F1
#
_entry.id   AF-A0A538B0A0-F1
#
_cell.length_a   1.000
_cell.length_b   1.000
_cell.length_c   1.000
_cell.angle_alpha   90.00
_cell.angle_beta   90.00
_cell.angle_gamma   90.00
#
_symmetry.space_group_name_H-M   'P 1'
#
loop_
_entity.id
_entity.type
_entity.pdbx_description
1 polymer ?
#
loop_
_entity_poly.entity_id
_entity_poly.type
_entity_poly.pdbx_seq_one_letter_code
_entity_poly.pdbx_strand_id
1 'polypeptide(L)' 'GALIRGGLERAYQGTLILTFGGGTNEVQRDLIAVFGLKMPRSL' A
#
# COMPACT_ATOMS: atom_id res chain seq x y z
N GLY A 1 17.42 -18.28 -1.96
CA GLY A 1 16.84 -18.25 -0.60
C GLY A 1 17.60 -18.94 0.54
N ALA A 2 18.83 -19.47 0.44
CA ALA A 2 19.45 -20.23 1.56
C ALA A 2 19.90 -19.38 2.77
N LEU A 3 20.45 -18.17 2.53
CA LEU A 3 20.96 -17.27 3.58
C LEU A 3 19.86 -16.77 4.54
N ILE A 4 18.63 -16.59 4.01
CA ILE A 4 17.46 -16.06 4.72
C ILE A 4 16.27 -17.02 4.69
N ARG A 5 16.50 -18.31 4.41
CA ARG A 5 15.49 -19.39 4.44
C ARG A 5 14.20 -19.07 3.67
N GLY A 6 14.31 -18.45 2.50
CA GLY A 6 13.16 -18.08 1.67
C GLY A 6 12.35 -16.88 2.20
N GLY A 7 12.86 -16.17 3.21
CA GLY A 7 12.16 -15.09 3.89
C GLY A 7 11.85 -13.90 2.98
N LEU A 8 12.75 -13.58 2.04
CA LEU A 8 12.52 -12.51 1.06
C LEU A 8 11.39 -12.89 0.10
N GLU A 9 11.39 -14.12 -0.40
CA GLU A 9 10.36 -14.62 -1.31
C GLU A 9 8.98 -14.61 -0.64
N ARG A 10 8.89 -15.03 0.63
CA ARG A 10 7.65 -14.96 1.41
C ARG A 10 7.22 -13.53 1.72
N ALA A 11 8.15 -12.64 2.07
CA ALA A 11 7.85 -11.23 2.32
C ALA A 11 7.32 -10.54 1.05
N TYR A 12 7.98 -10.78 -0.10
CA TYR A 12 7.56 -10.26 -1.40
C TYR A 12 6.16 -10.74 -1.80
N GLN A 13 5.84 -12.02 -1.62
CA GLN A 13 4.48 -12.50 -1.85
C GLN A 13 3.47 -11.80 -0.94
N GLY A 14 3.86 -11.53 0.30
CA GLY A 14 3.06 -10.77 1.26
C GLY A 14 2.84 -9.32 0.86
N THR A 15 3.71 -8.67 0.08
CA THR A 15 3.53 -7.24 -0.25
C THR A 15 2.32 -6.98 -1.13
N LEU A 16 1.82 -7.99 -1.87
CA LEU A 16 0.66 -7.83 -2.72
C LEU A 16 -0.58 -7.39 -1.93
N ILE A 17 -0.85 -8.02 -0.78
CA ILE A 17 -2.01 -7.66 0.06
C ILE A 17 -1.90 -6.22 0.58
N LEU A 18 -0.68 -5.69 0.75
CA LEU A 18 -0.47 -4.34 1.30
C LEU A 18 -0.90 -3.22 0.35
N THR A 19 -1.16 -3.54 -0.92
CA THR A 19 -1.60 -2.54 -1.90
C THR A 19 -3.10 -2.26 -1.87
N PHE A 20 -3.88 -3.14 -1.23
CA PHE A 20 -5.34 -3.04 -1.14
C PHE A 20 -5.93 -3.37 0.25
N GLY A 21 -5.23 -4.15 1.06
CA GLY A 21 -5.61 -4.48 2.42
C GLY A 21 -5.58 -3.24 3.31
N GLY A 22 -6.69 -2.99 4.03
CA GLY A 22 -6.82 -1.77 4.84
C GLY A 22 -7.15 -0.50 4.03
N GLY A 23 -7.56 -0.66 2.77
CA GLY A 23 -7.86 0.42 1.84
C GLY A 23 -6.81 0.50 0.74
N THR A 24 -7.25 0.64 -0.51
CA THR A 24 -6.34 0.67 -1.66
C THR A 24 -5.50 1.93 -1.71
N ASN A 25 -4.34 1.84 -2.38
CA ASN A 25 -3.41 2.96 -2.51
C ASN A 25 -4.05 4.19 -3.18
N GLU A 26 -5.03 3.99 -4.06
CA GLU A 26 -5.80 5.06 -4.71
C GLU A 26 -6.63 5.82 -3.68
N VAL A 27 -7.45 5.10 -2.90
CA VAL A 27 -8.27 5.71 -1.84
C VAL A 27 -7.39 6.42 -0.82
N GLN A 28 -6.28 5.80 -0.41
CA GLN A 28 -5.35 6.43 0.53
C GLN A 28 -4.72 7.70 -0.05
N ARG A 29 -4.38 7.72 -1.36
CA ARG A 29 -3.90 8.94 -2.03
C ARG A 29 -4.95 10.04 -2.01
N ASP A 30 -6.21 9.71 -2.27
CA ASP A 30 -7.30 10.67 -2.24
C ASP A 30 -7.53 11.22 -0.82
N LEU A 31 -7.43 10.35 0.21
CA LEU A 31 -7.49 10.77 1.60
C LEU A 31 -6.34 11.73 1.95
N ILE A 32 -5.12 11.45 1.50
CA ILE A 32 -3.96 12.34 1.69
C ILE A 32 -4.19 13.67 0.97
N ALA A 33 -4.67 13.66 -0.27
CA ALA A 33 -4.94 14.88 -1.02
C ALA A 33 -5.98 15.77 -0.32
N VAL A 34 -7.11 15.18 0.10
CA VAL A 34 -8.23 15.92 0.69
C VAL A 34 -7.95 16.33 2.12
N PHE A 35 -7.48 15.41 2.96
CA PHE A 35 -7.32 15.67 4.39
C PHE A 35 -5.92 16.18 4.75
N GLY A 36 -4.89 15.66 4.09
CA GLY A 36 -3.50 16.08 4.33
C GLY A 36 -3.14 17.38 3.61
N LEU A 37 -3.51 17.50 2.33
CA LEU A 37 -3.14 18.63 1.47
C LEU A 37 -4.27 19.66 1.26
N LYS A 38 -5.48 19.41 1.80
CA LYS A 38 -6.67 20.28 1.66
C LYS A 38 -7.06 20.55 0.20
N MET A 39 -6.78 19.60 -0.69
CA MET A 39 -7.22 19.68 -2.08
C MET A 39 -8.72 19.41 -2.18
N PRO A 40 -9.43 20.03 -3.14
CA PRO A 40 -10.81 19.67 -3.41
C PRO A 40 -10.90 18.20 -3.81
N ARG A 41 -11.99 17.53 -3.42
CA ARG A 41 -12.25 16.15 -3.84
C ARG A 41 -12.37 16.09 -5.36
N SER A 42 -11.74 15.07 -5.97
CA SER A 42 -12.03 14.75 -7.37
C SER A 42 -13.50 14.33 -7.49
N LEU A 43 -14.14 14.74 -8.57
CA LEU A 43 -15.53 14.42 -8.88
C LEU A 43 -15.71 12.95 -9.25
#